data_AF-A0A8G2E689-F1
#
_entry.id   AF-A0A8G2E689-F1
#
_cell.length_a   1.000
_cell.length_b   1.000
_cell.length_c   1.000
_cell.angle_alpha   90.00
_cell.angle_beta   90.00
_cell.angle_gamma   90.00
#
_symmetry.space_group_name_H-M   'P 1'
#
loop_
_entity.id
_entity.type
_entity.pdbx_description
1 polymer ?
#
loop_
_entity_poly.entity_id
_entity_poly.type
_entity_poly.pdbx_seq_one_letter_code
_entity_poly.pdbx_strand_id
1 'polypeptide(L)'
;MFSKRLAGHLERGVVGFPTTLASSVGLIMASPVILTVTSGFGMGGDTFALAVLLAFIMMQAQVTTFAEAATLIPTTGSVYDYIACGMGRFFAITGALCAYLIVHIFAGTAETILAGVMALVNFESISSQMAVHQNTWMVGVGMVVVFGLLNAIGVEIFGKVEVVLTFGMWSTLTIFGLCGIFMAPVTHLSGWFGTPLNVSDLSGLFGYIGMAMFMFVGCELVTPMAPEIKQAHRTIPRAMALGLLGVASCMFIYGAAINRQVENVMLDAANNVHLLDTPMAIPAFAERVMGHAGQYWLGVGLLLAGCATINTLMAAVPRIIYGMALDGALPRFLTWLHPRFKTPVIAIAIGVAIPCLHAWYLNGNIDRIVPLILAAVCAWGVAYLLVTLSVVLLRIRRPDLPRAYRSPWFPLPQIISSVGIIIAIINITPPGMDSREVLVPFGIMLGLTAAYALFWTVCVQRVNPFRPVPVEAVVERAIGNYEKQNQGEMTPDALRPLI
;
A
#
# COMPACT_ATOMS: atom_id res chain seq x y z
N MET A 1 -8.49 16.71 31.64
CA MET A 1 -8.00 17.75 30.70
C MET A 1 -7.65 17.12 29.34
N PHE A 2 -6.82 16.06 29.32
CA PHE A 2 -6.44 15.29 28.13
C PHE A 2 -7.61 14.92 27.19
N SER A 3 -8.65 14.24 27.70
CA SER A 3 -9.81 13.81 26.89
C SER A 3 -10.53 14.96 26.14
N LYS A 4 -10.72 16.13 26.78
CA LYS A 4 -11.34 17.30 26.13
C LYS A 4 -10.46 17.88 25.02
N ARG A 5 -9.14 17.92 25.23
CA ARG A 5 -8.18 18.38 24.21
C ARG A 5 -8.14 17.43 23.01
N LEU A 6 -8.09 16.12 23.27
CA LEU A 6 -8.14 15.10 22.22
C LEU A 6 -9.43 15.20 21.40
N ALA A 7 -10.59 15.30 22.05
CA ALA A 7 -11.87 15.45 21.36
C ALA A 7 -11.90 16.72 20.48
N GLY A 8 -11.44 17.85 21.02
CA GLY A 8 -11.34 19.08 20.23
C GLY A 8 -10.37 18.97 19.05
N HIS A 9 -9.26 18.25 19.20
CA HIS A 9 -8.30 18.02 18.11
C HIS A 9 -8.93 17.20 16.97
N LEU A 10 -9.67 16.14 17.28
CA LEU A 10 -10.35 15.29 16.28
C LEU A 10 -11.49 15.99 15.51
N GLU A 11 -12.00 17.12 16.01
CA GLU A 11 -13.06 17.89 15.35
C GLU A 11 -12.54 19.00 14.43
N ARG A 12 -11.33 19.51 14.67
CA ARG A 12 -10.78 20.74 14.07
C ARG A 12 -10.13 20.57 12.70
N GLY A 13 -10.06 19.36 12.17
CA GLY A 13 -9.45 19.12 10.86
C GLY A 13 -10.15 19.85 9.71
N VAL A 14 -9.39 20.11 8.65
CA VAL A 14 -9.84 20.81 7.42
C VAL A 14 -10.13 19.86 6.26
N VAL A 15 -9.56 18.65 6.27
CA VAL A 15 -9.73 17.66 5.22
C VAL A 15 -11.09 16.99 5.36
N GLY A 16 -11.89 17.06 4.28
CA GLY A 16 -13.23 16.50 4.21
C GLY A 16 -13.27 15.04 3.77
N PHE A 17 -14.44 14.42 3.94
CA PHE A 17 -14.67 13.00 3.63
C PHE A 17 -14.27 12.56 2.21
N PRO A 18 -14.57 13.30 1.11
CA PRO A 18 -14.20 12.85 -0.23
C PRO A 18 -12.68 12.73 -0.44
N THR A 19 -11.92 13.67 0.12
CA THR A 19 -10.45 13.62 0.08
C THR A 19 -9.94 12.48 0.95
N THR A 20 -10.49 12.28 2.14
CA THR A 20 -10.15 11.14 3.02
C THR A 20 -10.43 9.80 2.33
N LEU A 21 -11.55 9.66 1.63
CA LEU A 21 -11.92 8.47 0.87
C LEU A 21 -11.00 8.26 -0.34
N ALA A 22 -10.68 9.34 -1.07
CA ALA A 22 -9.75 9.25 -2.18
C ALA A 22 -8.34 8.86 -1.74
N SER A 23 -7.85 9.38 -0.61
CA SER A 23 -6.53 9.01 -0.08
C SER A 23 -6.50 7.58 0.47
N SER A 24 -7.62 7.04 0.99
CA SER A 24 -7.67 5.63 1.40
C SER A 24 -7.73 4.65 0.23
N VAL A 25 -8.16 5.10 -0.95
CA VAL A 25 -8.29 4.25 -2.16
C VAL A 25 -7.17 4.51 -3.17
N GLY A 26 -6.55 5.70 -3.15
CA GLY A 26 -5.64 6.15 -4.21
C GLY A 26 -4.41 5.29 -4.38
N LEU A 27 -3.76 4.92 -3.27
CA LEU A 27 -2.63 3.97 -3.32
C LEU A 27 -3.05 2.57 -3.80
N ILE A 28 -4.30 2.19 -3.52
CA ILE A 28 -4.82 0.86 -3.88
C ILE A 28 -5.09 0.77 -5.39
N MET A 29 -5.48 1.87 -6.03
CA MET A 29 -5.74 1.93 -7.47
C MET A 29 -4.44 2.06 -8.29
N ALA A 30 -3.46 1.23 -7.97
CA ALA A 30 -2.14 1.18 -8.59
C ALA A 30 -2.04 0.08 -9.65
N SER A 31 -1.12 0.25 -10.60
CA SER A 31 -0.89 -0.69 -11.71
C SER A 31 -0.66 -2.14 -11.23
N PRO A 32 0.17 -2.39 -10.19
CA PRO A 32 0.43 -3.73 -9.65
C PRO A 32 -0.81 -4.41 -9.10
N VAL A 33 -1.78 -3.65 -8.57
CA VAL A 33 -3.05 -4.19 -8.09
C VAL A 33 -3.88 -4.68 -9.26
N ILE A 34 -3.96 -3.90 -10.35
CA ILE A 34 -4.68 -4.31 -11.57
C ILE A 34 -4.06 -5.56 -12.18
N LEU A 35 -2.73 -5.66 -12.21
CA LEU A 35 -2.02 -6.87 -12.63
C LEU A 35 -2.39 -8.06 -11.72
N THR A 36 -2.29 -7.89 -10.40
CA THR A 36 -2.60 -8.95 -9.43
C THR A 36 -4.03 -9.45 -9.56
N VAL A 37 -4.98 -8.55 -9.82
CA VAL A 37 -6.38 -8.90 -10.06
C VAL A 37 -6.52 -9.67 -11.38
N THR A 38 -5.86 -9.19 -12.44
CA THR A 38 -5.87 -9.84 -13.77
C THR A 38 -5.33 -11.27 -13.69
N SER A 39 -4.14 -11.45 -13.12
CA SER A 39 -3.49 -12.76 -13.00
C SER A 39 -4.17 -13.65 -11.98
N GLY A 40 -4.66 -13.09 -10.88
CA GLY A 40 -5.40 -13.84 -9.86
C GLY A 40 -6.69 -14.45 -10.43
N PHE A 41 -7.48 -13.67 -11.17
CA PHE A 41 -8.66 -14.17 -11.87
C PHE A 41 -8.28 -15.14 -13.01
N GLY A 42 -7.19 -14.88 -13.74
CA GLY A 42 -6.72 -15.78 -14.80
C GLY A 42 -6.31 -17.17 -14.29
N MET A 43 -5.61 -17.24 -13.15
CA MET A 43 -5.18 -18.50 -12.54
C MET A 43 -6.31 -19.20 -11.77
N GLY A 44 -7.03 -18.45 -10.93
CA GLY A 44 -7.91 -19.03 -9.91
C GLY A 44 -9.40 -18.94 -10.18
N GLY A 45 -9.84 -18.16 -11.18
CA GLY A 45 -11.24 -18.01 -11.57
C GLY A 45 -12.19 -17.79 -10.39
N ASP A 46 -13.19 -18.66 -10.25
CA ASP A 46 -14.19 -18.58 -9.16
C ASP A 46 -13.56 -18.78 -7.77
N THR A 47 -12.45 -19.54 -7.69
CA THR A 47 -11.69 -19.75 -6.44
C THR A 47 -10.99 -18.46 -6.02
N PHE A 48 -10.45 -17.69 -6.97
CA PHE A 48 -9.89 -16.37 -6.69
C PHE A 48 -10.99 -15.38 -6.27
N ALA A 49 -12.17 -15.42 -6.90
CA ALA A 49 -13.33 -14.61 -6.45
C ALA A 49 -13.68 -14.88 -4.97
N LEU A 50 -13.69 -16.15 -4.55
CA LEU A 50 -13.89 -16.50 -3.14
C LEU A 50 -12.75 -15.95 -2.27
N ALA A 51 -11.51 -16.07 -2.71
CA ALA A 51 -10.36 -15.54 -2.00
C ALA A 51 -10.42 -14.01 -1.83
N VAL A 52 -10.86 -13.26 -2.86
CA VAL A 52 -11.10 -11.82 -2.79
C VAL A 52 -12.17 -11.49 -1.75
N LEU A 53 -13.26 -12.26 -1.68
CA LEU A 53 -14.30 -12.06 -0.67
C LEU A 53 -13.77 -12.30 0.75
N LEU A 54 -12.98 -13.36 0.96
CA LEU A 54 -12.37 -13.67 2.25
C LEU A 54 -11.35 -12.59 2.66
N ALA A 55 -10.48 -12.19 1.74
CA ALA A 55 -9.52 -11.10 1.95
C ALA A 55 -10.23 -9.78 2.26
N PHE A 56 -11.33 -9.47 1.58
CA PHE A 56 -12.15 -8.29 1.86
C PHE A 56 -12.70 -8.30 3.29
N ILE A 57 -13.28 -9.43 3.74
CA ILE A 57 -13.80 -9.57 5.11
C ILE A 57 -12.68 -9.39 6.15
N MET A 58 -11.53 -10.02 5.92
CA MET A 58 -10.35 -9.90 6.78
C MET A 58 -9.85 -8.45 6.87
N MET A 59 -9.82 -7.75 5.74
CA MET A 59 -9.33 -6.37 5.66
C MET A 59 -10.32 -5.35 6.21
N GLN A 60 -11.63 -5.58 6.07
CA GLN A 60 -12.65 -4.81 6.79
C GLN A 60 -12.49 -4.95 8.31
N ALA A 61 -12.17 -6.16 8.78
CA ALA A 61 -11.88 -6.40 10.18
C ALA A 61 -10.58 -5.71 10.64
N GLN A 62 -9.55 -5.63 9.77
CA GLN A 62 -8.32 -4.90 10.05
C GLN A 62 -8.54 -3.37 10.11
N VAL A 63 -9.42 -2.82 9.27
CA VAL A 63 -9.77 -1.40 9.26
C VAL A 63 -10.33 -0.94 10.60
N THR A 64 -11.10 -1.76 11.31
CA THR A 64 -11.62 -1.37 12.63
C THR A 64 -10.50 -1.18 13.66
N THR A 65 -9.45 -1.99 13.58
CA THR A 65 -8.24 -1.84 14.41
C THR A 65 -7.51 -0.54 14.09
N PHE A 66 -7.26 -0.25 12.81
CA PHE A 66 -6.61 0.99 12.39
C PHE A 66 -7.43 2.23 12.75
N ALA A 67 -8.76 2.17 12.63
CA ALA A 67 -9.63 3.26 13.04
C ALA A 67 -9.59 3.50 14.56
N GLU A 68 -9.55 2.43 15.38
CA GLU A 68 -9.38 2.56 16.84
C GLU A 68 -8.00 3.16 17.17
N ALA A 69 -6.93 2.71 16.52
CA ALA A 69 -5.58 3.24 16.72
C ALA A 69 -5.46 4.71 16.32
N ALA A 70 -5.91 5.07 15.12
CA ALA A 70 -5.77 6.43 14.57
C ALA A 70 -6.62 7.48 15.33
N THR A 71 -7.72 7.06 15.94
CA THR A 71 -8.56 7.97 16.73
C THR A 71 -8.13 8.04 18.19
N LEU A 72 -7.42 7.04 18.69
CA LEU A 72 -6.79 7.03 20.01
C LEU A 72 -5.48 7.82 20.02
N ILE A 73 -4.70 7.69 18.94
CA ILE A 73 -3.37 8.29 18.77
C ILE A 73 -3.38 9.04 17.42
N PRO A 74 -4.04 10.21 17.33
CA PRO A 74 -4.09 10.98 16.07
C PRO A 74 -2.76 11.69 15.85
N THR A 75 -1.77 10.97 15.35
CA THR A 75 -0.43 11.48 15.08
C THR A 75 0.01 11.16 13.65
N THR A 76 0.94 11.96 13.14
CA THR A 76 1.54 11.75 11.80
C THR A 76 2.47 10.53 11.76
N GLY A 77 2.97 10.05 12.91
CA GLY A 77 3.81 8.86 13.01
C GLY A 77 3.08 7.54 12.73
N SER A 78 1.73 7.55 12.75
CA SER A 78 0.87 6.42 12.38
C SER A 78 1.34 5.08 12.98
N VAL A 79 1.65 4.08 12.15
CA VAL A 79 2.05 2.71 12.54
C VAL A 79 3.17 2.71 13.60
N TYR A 80 4.16 3.61 13.49
CA TYR A 80 5.25 3.71 14.46
C TYR A 80 4.71 4.04 15.86
N ASP A 81 3.92 5.11 15.98
CA ASP A 81 3.38 5.56 17.26
C ASP A 81 2.39 4.56 17.85
N TYR A 82 1.58 3.93 16.99
CA TYR A 82 0.59 2.94 17.40
C TYR A 82 1.28 1.76 18.08
N ILE A 83 2.35 1.24 17.49
CA ILE A 83 3.08 0.09 18.03
C ILE A 83 3.96 0.51 19.22
N ALA A 84 4.58 1.69 19.18
CA ALA A 84 5.43 2.19 20.27
C ALA A 84 4.66 2.30 21.59
N CYS A 85 3.40 2.74 21.52
CA CYS A 85 2.56 2.93 22.69
C CYS A 85 2.09 1.62 23.34
N GLY A 86 1.91 0.53 22.58
CA GLY A 86 1.45 -0.74 23.14
C GLY A 86 2.57 -1.75 23.43
N MET A 87 3.62 -1.75 22.62
CA MET A 87 4.65 -2.81 22.61
C MET A 87 6.08 -2.31 22.83
N GLY A 88 6.32 -1.00 22.72
CA GLY A 88 7.65 -0.40 22.86
C GLY A 88 8.39 -0.21 21.54
N ARG A 89 9.58 0.40 21.64
CA ARG A 89 10.31 0.95 20.49
C ARG A 89 10.85 -0.11 19.53
N PHE A 90 11.24 -1.30 20.01
CA PHE A 90 11.73 -2.37 19.14
C PHE A 90 10.66 -2.77 18.11
N PHE A 91 9.46 -3.12 18.59
CA PHE A 91 8.37 -3.50 17.71
C PHE A 91 7.90 -2.34 16.84
N ALA A 92 7.97 -1.10 17.35
CA ALA A 92 7.62 0.09 16.58
C ALA A 92 8.54 0.33 15.39
N ILE A 93 9.86 0.24 15.59
CA ILE A 93 10.84 0.39 14.51
C ILE A 93 10.66 -0.74 13.50
N THR A 94 10.58 -1.99 13.96
CA THR A 94 10.38 -3.15 13.09
C THR A 94 9.08 -3.02 12.29
N GLY A 95 7.96 -2.72 12.94
CA GLY A 95 6.65 -2.60 12.28
C GLY A 95 6.57 -1.44 11.30
N ALA A 96 7.13 -0.28 11.64
CA ALA A 96 7.18 0.87 10.73
C ALA A 96 8.09 0.63 9.52
N LEU A 97 9.27 0.04 9.73
CA LEU A 97 10.14 -0.34 8.61
C LEU A 97 9.52 -1.43 7.74
N CYS A 98 8.78 -2.38 8.32
CA CYS A 98 8.00 -3.35 7.55
C CYS A 98 6.90 -2.68 6.72
N ALA A 99 6.09 -1.81 7.33
CA ALA A 99 4.96 -1.15 6.68
C ALA A 99 5.36 -0.21 5.53
N TYR A 100 6.54 0.42 5.63
CA TYR A 100 6.91 1.50 4.72
C TYR A 100 8.19 1.20 3.95
N LEU A 101 9.29 0.82 4.61
CA LEU A 101 10.58 0.64 3.94
C LEU A 101 10.65 -0.67 3.15
N ILE A 102 10.31 -1.80 3.77
CA ILE A 102 10.33 -3.12 3.11
C ILE A 102 9.31 -3.16 1.97
N VAL A 103 8.11 -2.62 2.21
CA VAL A 103 7.08 -2.45 1.17
C VAL A 103 7.61 -1.60 0.03
N HIS A 104 8.29 -0.49 0.31
CA HIS A 104 8.89 0.35 -0.75
C HIS A 104 9.96 -0.40 -1.55
N ILE A 105 10.76 -1.25 -0.90
CA ILE A 105 11.75 -2.11 -1.57
C ILE A 105 11.05 -3.09 -2.53
N PHE A 106 9.94 -3.70 -2.13
CA PHE A 106 9.28 -4.72 -2.92
C PHE A 106 8.20 -4.15 -3.86
N ALA A 107 7.11 -3.61 -3.31
CA ALA A 107 6.00 -3.03 -4.08
C ALA A 107 6.43 -1.79 -4.86
N GLY A 108 7.32 -0.95 -4.32
CA GLY A 108 7.86 0.21 -5.06
C GLY A 108 8.69 -0.20 -6.27
N THR A 109 9.45 -1.31 -6.18
CA THR A 109 10.17 -1.88 -7.32
C THR A 109 9.21 -2.50 -8.34
N ALA A 110 8.20 -3.25 -7.88
CA ALA A 110 7.15 -3.80 -8.73
C ALA A 110 6.40 -2.70 -9.51
N GLU A 111 6.03 -1.60 -8.84
CA GLU A 111 5.43 -0.42 -9.47
C GLU A 111 6.39 0.19 -10.49
N THR A 112 7.67 0.35 -10.14
CA THR A 112 8.67 0.95 -11.04
C THR A 112 8.79 0.16 -12.35
N ILE A 113 8.92 -1.17 -12.27
CA ILE A 113 9.01 -2.02 -13.46
C ILE A 113 7.70 -1.95 -14.25
N LEU A 114 6.57 -2.14 -13.57
CA LEU A 114 5.27 -2.23 -14.21
C LEU A 114 4.83 -0.91 -14.85
N ALA A 115 5.03 0.22 -14.18
CA ALA A 115 4.73 1.54 -14.72
C ALA A 115 5.55 1.81 -16.00
N GLY A 116 6.81 1.36 -16.06
CA GLY A 116 7.63 1.44 -17.26
C GLY A 116 7.06 0.64 -18.44
N VAL A 117 6.60 -0.60 -18.18
CA VAL A 117 5.95 -1.44 -19.19
C VAL A 117 4.63 -0.82 -19.64
N MET A 118 3.78 -0.39 -18.70
CA MET A 118 2.48 0.20 -18.99
C MET A 118 2.58 1.55 -19.71
N ALA A 119 3.63 2.32 -19.45
CA ALA A 119 3.89 3.60 -20.12
C ALA A 119 4.07 3.44 -21.64
N LEU A 120 4.55 2.28 -22.10
CA LEU A 120 4.89 2.03 -23.50
C LEU A 120 3.76 1.35 -24.29
N VAL A 121 2.66 0.98 -23.64
CA VAL A 121 1.50 0.30 -24.26
C VAL A 121 0.93 1.06 -25.44
N ASN A 122 0.95 2.40 -25.39
CA ASN A 122 0.44 3.27 -26.45
C ASN A 122 1.51 3.72 -27.45
N PHE A 123 2.77 3.30 -27.28
CA PHE A 123 3.91 3.74 -28.08
C PHE A 123 4.65 2.53 -28.69
N GLU A 124 3.98 1.80 -29.57
CA GLU A 124 4.50 0.53 -30.14
C GLU A 124 5.88 0.65 -30.79
N SER A 125 6.18 1.76 -31.47
CA SER A 125 7.48 1.99 -32.11
C SER A 125 8.62 2.12 -31.08
N ILE A 126 8.36 2.79 -29.96
CA ILE A 126 9.33 2.94 -28.86
C ILE A 126 9.40 1.63 -28.07
N SER A 127 8.24 1.01 -27.82
CA SER A 127 8.12 -0.27 -27.13
C SER A 127 8.92 -1.36 -27.84
N SER A 128 8.77 -1.52 -29.15
CA SER A 128 9.51 -2.52 -29.93
C SER A 128 11.03 -2.29 -29.89
N GLN A 129 11.50 -1.04 -30.03
CA GLN A 129 12.93 -0.73 -29.94
C GLN A 129 13.52 -0.99 -28.55
N MET A 130 12.77 -0.66 -27.50
CA MET A 130 13.18 -0.87 -26.11
C MET A 130 13.07 -2.34 -25.69
N ALA A 131 12.09 -3.07 -26.22
CA ALA A 131 11.89 -4.50 -25.97
C ALA A 131 13.01 -5.35 -26.58
N VAL A 132 13.56 -4.95 -27.74
CA VAL A 132 14.75 -5.60 -28.33
C VAL A 132 15.93 -5.63 -27.34
N HIS A 133 16.03 -4.62 -26.47
CA HIS A 133 17.09 -4.52 -25.46
C HIS A 133 16.62 -4.89 -24.06
N GLN A 134 15.38 -5.38 -23.89
CA GLN A 134 14.77 -5.69 -22.58
C GLN A 134 14.78 -4.50 -21.59
N ASN A 135 14.64 -3.28 -22.11
CA ASN A 135 14.85 -2.03 -21.36
C ASN A 135 13.56 -1.24 -21.07
N THR A 136 12.38 -1.84 -21.27
CA THR A 136 11.07 -1.16 -21.06
C THR A 136 10.91 -0.62 -19.64
N TRP A 137 11.42 -1.34 -18.65
CA TRP A 137 11.43 -0.95 -17.23
C TRP A 137 12.24 0.33 -16.94
N MET A 138 13.19 0.72 -17.79
CA MET A 138 13.98 1.95 -17.62
C MET A 138 13.12 3.21 -17.69
N VAL A 139 11.98 3.16 -18.40
CA VAL A 139 11.01 4.27 -18.43
C VAL A 139 10.48 4.53 -17.03
N GLY A 140 10.13 3.48 -16.29
CA GLY A 140 9.66 3.58 -14.92
C GLY A 140 10.74 4.10 -13.97
N VAL A 141 12.00 3.69 -14.15
CA VAL A 141 13.14 4.27 -13.42
C VAL A 141 13.25 5.77 -13.69
N GLY A 142 13.11 6.18 -14.96
CA GLY A 142 13.05 7.58 -15.34
C GLY A 142 11.93 8.34 -14.62
N MET A 143 10.73 7.75 -14.53
CA MET A 143 9.61 8.33 -13.80
C MET A 143 9.93 8.50 -12.30
N VAL A 144 10.49 7.48 -11.65
CA VAL A 144 10.90 7.56 -10.23
C VAL A 144 11.91 8.68 -10.01
N VAL A 145 12.92 8.80 -10.88
CA VAL A 145 13.93 9.87 -10.77
C VAL A 145 13.29 11.24 -10.96
N VAL A 146 12.43 11.41 -11.97
CA VAL A 146 11.75 12.69 -12.23
C VAL A 146 10.85 13.09 -11.06
N PHE A 147 9.99 12.19 -10.57
CA PHE A 147 9.13 12.48 -9.42
C PHE A 147 9.94 12.68 -8.13
N GLY A 148 11.04 11.94 -7.95
CA GLY A 148 11.97 12.16 -6.84
C GLY A 148 12.57 13.58 -6.86
N LEU A 149 12.99 14.06 -8.03
CA LEU A 149 13.50 15.42 -8.19
C LEU A 149 12.41 16.48 -7.95
N LEU A 150 11.19 16.28 -8.46
CA LEU A 150 10.07 17.19 -8.22
C LEU A 150 9.74 17.30 -6.72
N ASN A 151 9.71 16.17 -6.02
CA ASN A 151 9.49 16.13 -4.57
C ASN A 151 10.67 16.76 -3.81
N ALA A 152 11.91 16.62 -4.29
CA ALA A 152 13.07 17.27 -3.69
C ALA A 152 13.00 18.81 -3.81
N ILE A 153 12.40 19.34 -4.88
CA ILE A 153 12.18 20.78 -5.09
C ILE A 153 10.96 21.30 -4.31
N GLY A 154 10.18 20.41 -3.67
CA GLY A 154 9.00 20.78 -2.89
C GLY A 154 7.76 21.03 -3.74
N VAL A 155 7.72 20.48 -4.96
CA VAL A 155 6.53 20.51 -5.81
C VAL A 155 5.58 19.42 -5.32
N GLU A 156 4.72 19.77 -4.38
CA GLU A 156 3.71 18.86 -3.84
C GLU A 156 2.46 18.89 -4.74
N ILE A 157 2.36 17.94 -5.67
CA ILE A 157 1.16 17.73 -6.49
C ILE A 157 0.11 16.94 -5.69
N PHE A 158 -0.17 17.34 -4.44
CA PHE A 158 -0.98 16.55 -3.51
C PHE A 158 -2.42 17.04 -3.32
N GLY A 159 -3.31 16.10 -3.02
CA GLY A 159 -4.70 16.32 -2.64
C GLY A 159 -5.68 16.36 -3.81
N LYS A 160 -5.66 17.42 -4.63
CA LYS A 160 -6.68 17.56 -5.71
C LYS A 160 -6.43 16.63 -6.88
N VAL A 161 -5.17 16.48 -7.30
CA VAL A 161 -4.79 15.64 -8.44
C VAL A 161 -5.00 14.17 -8.09
N GLU A 162 -4.61 13.76 -6.88
CA GLU A 162 -4.82 12.39 -6.40
C GLU A 162 -6.31 12.00 -6.41
N VAL A 163 -7.21 12.86 -5.90
CA VAL A 163 -8.67 12.62 -5.97
C VAL A 163 -9.13 12.35 -7.40
N VAL A 164 -8.70 13.19 -8.34
CA VAL A 164 -9.08 13.05 -9.77
C VAL A 164 -8.54 11.74 -10.35
N LEU A 165 -7.28 11.39 -10.05
CA LEU A 165 -6.66 10.18 -10.56
C LEU A 165 -7.28 8.91 -9.97
N THR A 166 -7.55 8.88 -8.66
CA THR A 166 -8.19 7.74 -7.99
C THR A 166 -9.59 7.48 -8.54
N PHE A 167 -10.46 8.49 -8.57
CA PHE A 167 -11.82 8.34 -9.10
C PHE A 167 -11.83 8.12 -10.61
N GLY A 168 -10.90 8.74 -11.34
CA GLY A 168 -10.71 8.53 -12.78
C GLY A 168 -10.36 7.08 -13.09
N MET A 169 -9.40 6.49 -12.37
CA MET A 169 -9.02 5.09 -12.52
C MET A 169 -10.16 4.14 -12.13
N TRP A 170 -10.79 4.38 -10.97
CA TRP A 170 -11.93 3.59 -10.52
C TRP A 170 -13.08 3.60 -11.54
N SER A 171 -13.40 4.78 -12.08
CA SER A 171 -14.43 4.92 -13.11
C SER A 171 -14.04 4.21 -14.40
N THR A 172 -12.78 4.31 -14.83
CA THR A 172 -12.26 3.67 -16.05
C THR A 172 -12.41 2.16 -15.94
N LEU A 173 -11.85 1.54 -14.90
CA LEU A 173 -11.96 0.08 -14.71
C LEU A 173 -13.41 -0.39 -14.58
N THR A 174 -14.26 0.38 -13.91
CA THR A 174 -15.69 0.05 -13.78
C THR A 174 -16.42 0.13 -15.12
N ILE A 175 -16.14 1.14 -15.95
CA ILE A 175 -16.73 1.28 -17.29
C ILE A 175 -16.30 0.11 -18.18
N PHE A 176 -15.00 -0.16 -18.27
CA PHE A 176 -14.49 -1.28 -19.07
C PHE A 176 -15.04 -2.62 -18.58
N GLY A 177 -15.11 -2.81 -17.25
CA GLY A 177 -15.66 -4.02 -16.65
C GLY A 177 -17.15 -4.21 -16.97
N LEU A 178 -17.97 -3.18 -16.81
CA LEU A 178 -19.40 -3.25 -17.17
C LEU A 178 -19.60 -3.50 -18.67
N CYS A 179 -18.89 -2.76 -19.53
CA CYS A 179 -18.94 -2.98 -20.97
C CYS A 179 -18.55 -4.42 -21.35
N GLY A 180 -17.46 -4.95 -20.78
CA GLY A 180 -17.03 -6.32 -21.03
C GLY A 180 -18.02 -7.38 -20.53
N ILE A 181 -18.76 -7.14 -19.44
CA ILE A 181 -19.82 -8.04 -18.97
C ILE A 181 -21.02 -8.05 -19.92
N PHE A 182 -21.47 -6.88 -20.37
CA PHE A 182 -22.64 -6.76 -21.25
C PHE A 182 -22.37 -7.20 -22.70
N MET A 183 -21.11 -7.27 -23.12
CA MET A 183 -20.74 -7.83 -24.41
C MET A 183 -20.92 -9.36 -24.45
N ALA A 184 -21.14 -9.88 -25.66
CA ALA A 184 -21.15 -11.32 -25.89
C ALA A 184 -19.81 -11.93 -25.42
N PRO A 185 -19.83 -13.08 -24.73
CA PRO A 185 -18.60 -13.70 -24.28
C PRO A 185 -17.82 -14.22 -25.48
N VAL A 186 -16.50 -14.07 -25.43
CA VAL A 186 -15.59 -14.57 -26.46
C VAL A 186 -15.01 -15.90 -26.03
N THR A 187 -14.76 -16.03 -24.73
CA THR A 187 -14.24 -17.25 -24.11
C THR A 187 -15.40 -18.11 -23.63
N HIS A 188 -15.25 -19.42 -23.80
CA HIS A 188 -16.16 -20.38 -23.19
C HIS A 188 -15.73 -20.60 -21.73
N LEU A 189 -16.38 -19.89 -20.81
CA LEU A 189 -16.13 -20.03 -19.38
C LEU A 189 -17.00 -21.13 -18.79
N SER A 190 -16.38 -21.99 -17.97
CA SER A 190 -17.10 -23.01 -17.18
C SER A 190 -17.83 -22.43 -15.97
N GLY A 191 -17.36 -21.31 -15.43
CA GLY A 191 -17.90 -20.57 -14.28
C GLY A 191 -18.05 -19.08 -14.58
N TRP A 192 -18.54 -18.30 -13.61
CA TRP A 192 -18.77 -16.85 -13.83
C TRP A 192 -17.47 -16.08 -14.01
N PHE A 193 -16.42 -16.51 -13.30
CA PHE A 193 -15.07 -15.96 -13.39
C PHE A 193 -14.11 -16.93 -14.08
N GLY A 194 -14.57 -17.93 -14.81
CA GLY A 194 -13.70 -18.87 -15.55
C GLY A 194 -13.63 -20.25 -14.92
N THR A 195 -12.47 -20.62 -14.36
CA THR A 195 -12.30 -21.96 -13.75
C THR A 195 -13.25 -22.12 -12.56
N PRO A 196 -13.98 -23.26 -12.45
CA PRO A 196 -14.98 -23.42 -11.41
C PRO A 196 -14.34 -23.46 -10.02
N LEU A 197 -15.14 -23.13 -9.01
CA LEU A 197 -14.71 -23.11 -7.63
C LEU A 197 -14.14 -24.48 -7.21
N ASN A 198 -12.87 -24.49 -6.78
CA ASN A 198 -12.21 -25.66 -6.23
C ASN A 198 -11.88 -25.44 -4.74
N VAL A 199 -12.77 -25.92 -3.86
CA VAL A 199 -12.55 -25.88 -2.40
C VAL A 199 -11.76 -27.09 -1.87
N SER A 200 -11.41 -28.06 -2.73
CA SER A 200 -10.65 -29.24 -2.30
C SER A 200 -9.16 -28.93 -2.12
N ASP A 201 -8.63 -27.97 -2.89
CA ASP A 201 -7.28 -27.45 -2.73
C ASP A 201 -7.27 -26.23 -1.79
N LEU A 202 -7.31 -26.50 -0.48
CA LEU A 202 -7.27 -25.45 0.54
C LEU A 202 -5.96 -24.64 0.50
N SER A 203 -4.83 -25.27 0.16
CA SER A 203 -3.54 -24.58 0.01
C SER A 203 -3.60 -23.54 -1.11
N GLY A 204 -4.13 -23.90 -2.28
CA GLY A 204 -4.31 -22.98 -3.40
C GLY A 204 -5.26 -21.83 -3.05
N LEU A 205 -6.38 -22.12 -2.39
CA LEU A 205 -7.31 -21.08 -1.91
C LEU A 205 -6.62 -20.09 -0.97
N PHE A 206 -5.83 -20.56 0.01
CA PHE A 206 -5.14 -19.68 0.93
C PHE A 206 -4.03 -18.84 0.26
N GLY A 207 -3.36 -19.38 -0.76
CA GLY A 207 -2.43 -18.59 -1.59
C GLY A 207 -3.12 -17.50 -2.38
N TYR A 208 -4.30 -17.78 -2.93
CA TYR A 208 -5.13 -16.75 -3.56
C TYR A 208 -5.59 -15.68 -2.56
N ILE A 209 -5.83 -16.00 -1.28
CA ILE A 209 -6.16 -14.99 -0.27
C ILE A 209 -4.98 -14.04 -0.08
N GLY A 210 -3.76 -14.56 0.02
CA GLY A 210 -2.54 -13.75 0.11
C GLY A 210 -2.35 -12.80 -1.07
N MET A 211 -2.55 -13.32 -2.29
CA MET A 211 -2.53 -12.52 -3.50
C MET A 211 -3.65 -11.46 -3.52
N ALA A 212 -4.87 -11.83 -3.13
CA ALA A 212 -6.00 -10.92 -3.09
C ALA A 212 -5.86 -9.84 -2.01
N MET A 213 -5.19 -10.11 -0.89
CA MET A 213 -4.95 -9.12 0.16
C MET A 213 -4.24 -7.88 -0.35
N PHE A 214 -3.37 -8.00 -1.36
CA PHE A 214 -2.64 -6.85 -1.92
C PHE A 214 -3.58 -5.74 -2.41
N MET A 215 -4.75 -6.08 -2.96
CA MET A 215 -5.72 -5.08 -3.45
C MET A 215 -6.49 -4.36 -2.34
N PHE A 216 -6.22 -4.65 -1.07
CA PHE A 216 -6.91 -4.04 0.07
C PHE A 216 -5.95 -3.37 1.06
N VAL A 217 -4.64 -3.47 0.78
CA VAL A 217 -3.58 -2.93 1.61
C VAL A 217 -3.25 -1.51 1.12
N GLY A 218 -2.93 -0.60 2.05
CA GLY A 218 -2.66 0.80 1.76
C GLY A 218 -3.77 1.76 2.20
N CYS A 219 -4.96 1.24 2.56
CA CYS A 219 -6.06 2.07 3.09
C CYS A 219 -5.70 2.80 4.39
N GLU A 220 -4.73 2.29 5.14
CA GLU A 220 -4.20 2.87 6.37
C GLU A 220 -3.36 4.13 6.14
N LEU A 221 -2.94 4.43 4.91
CA LEU A 221 -2.19 5.67 4.60
C LEU A 221 -3.01 6.95 4.82
N VAL A 222 -4.30 6.82 5.10
CA VAL A 222 -5.15 7.92 5.57
C VAL A 222 -4.94 8.24 7.05
N THR A 223 -4.38 7.31 7.83
CA THR A 223 -4.20 7.46 9.28
C THR A 223 -3.14 8.49 9.71
N PRO A 224 -2.01 8.70 9.01
CA PRO A 224 -1.11 9.82 9.28
C PRO A 224 -1.79 11.19 9.13
N MET A 225 -2.83 11.28 8.29
CA MET A 225 -3.62 12.51 8.10
C MET A 225 -4.69 12.71 9.19
N ALA A 226 -4.79 11.82 10.19
CA ALA A 226 -5.78 11.91 11.26
C ALA A 226 -5.87 13.30 11.95
N PRO A 227 -4.75 14.02 12.22
CA PRO A 227 -4.81 15.37 12.77
C PRO A 227 -5.52 16.39 11.88
N GLU A 228 -5.45 16.20 10.56
CA GLU A 228 -5.97 17.13 9.55
C GLU A 228 -7.40 16.79 9.12
N ILE A 229 -7.91 15.61 9.47
CA ILE A 229 -9.23 15.13 9.05
C ILE A 229 -10.33 15.70 9.93
N LYS A 230 -11.33 16.32 9.30
CA LYS A 230 -12.52 16.81 9.98
C LYS A 230 -13.33 15.63 10.52
N GLN A 231 -13.68 15.70 11.82
CA GLN A 231 -14.42 14.63 12.52
C GLN A 231 -13.76 13.26 12.34
N ALA A 232 -12.44 13.18 12.56
CA ALA A 232 -11.62 11.99 12.32
C ALA A 232 -12.23 10.69 12.90
N HIS A 233 -12.86 10.76 14.07
CA HIS A 233 -13.53 9.61 14.72
C HIS A 233 -14.68 8.97 13.93
N ARG A 234 -15.30 9.69 12.99
CA ARG A 234 -16.33 9.17 12.07
C ARG A 234 -15.82 9.04 10.64
N THR A 235 -15.02 10.00 10.20
CA THR A 235 -14.58 10.10 8.81
C THR A 235 -13.58 9.00 8.46
N ILE A 236 -12.58 8.74 9.30
CA ILE A 236 -11.55 7.70 9.09
C ILE A 236 -12.18 6.29 8.93
N PRO A 237 -12.97 5.77 9.90
CA PRO A 237 -13.53 4.42 9.78
C PRO A 237 -14.45 4.27 8.56
N ARG A 238 -15.24 5.30 8.24
CA ARG A 238 -16.14 5.26 7.08
C ARG A 238 -15.39 5.31 5.76
N ALA A 239 -14.37 6.16 5.66
CA ALA A 239 -13.58 6.31 4.45
C ALA A 239 -12.79 5.03 4.12
N MET A 240 -12.17 4.39 5.13
CA MET A 240 -11.49 3.12 4.93
C MET A 240 -12.47 2.00 4.53
N ALA A 241 -13.57 1.84 5.26
CA ALA A 241 -14.54 0.77 5.00
C ALA A 241 -15.25 0.91 3.64
N LEU A 242 -15.73 2.11 3.29
CA LEU A 242 -16.36 2.38 2.00
C LEU A 242 -15.34 2.35 0.86
N GLY A 243 -14.10 2.76 1.12
CA GLY A 243 -13.01 2.67 0.16
C GLY A 243 -12.73 1.23 -0.25
N LEU A 244 -12.53 0.33 0.72
CA LEU A 244 -12.35 -1.10 0.47
C LEU A 244 -13.54 -1.71 -0.28
N LEU A 245 -14.77 -1.31 0.04
CA LEU A 245 -15.97 -1.77 -0.67
C LEU A 245 -15.98 -1.30 -2.13
N GLY A 246 -15.60 -0.04 -2.36
CA GLY A 246 -15.47 0.53 -3.71
C GLY A 246 -14.41 -0.19 -4.54
N VAL A 247 -13.27 -0.53 -3.94
CA VAL A 247 -12.23 -1.34 -4.60
C VAL A 247 -12.72 -2.74 -4.89
N ALA A 248 -13.25 -3.45 -3.89
CA ALA A 248 -13.73 -4.83 -4.05
C ALA A 248 -14.76 -4.94 -5.18
N SER A 249 -15.77 -4.06 -5.18
CA SER A 249 -16.80 -4.04 -6.22
C SER A 249 -16.22 -3.78 -7.62
N CYS A 250 -15.29 -2.82 -7.75
CA CYS A 250 -14.60 -2.55 -9.01
C CYS A 250 -13.80 -3.77 -9.50
N MET A 251 -13.03 -4.41 -8.62
CA MET A 251 -12.18 -5.55 -8.98
C MET A 251 -12.99 -6.80 -9.33
N PHE A 252 -14.14 -7.04 -8.68
CA PHE A 252 -15.05 -8.11 -9.09
C PHE A 252 -15.64 -7.89 -10.49
N ILE A 253 -16.07 -6.66 -10.78
CA ILE A 253 -16.64 -6.30 -12.08
C ILE A 253 -15.56 -6.43 -13.17
N TYR A 254 -14.37 -5.88 -12.93
CA TYR A 254 -13.23 -5.97 -13.84
C TYR A 254 -12.78 -7.43 -14.06
N GLY A 255 -12.62 -8.20 -12.98
CA GLY A 255 -12.20 -9.61 -13.01
C GLY A 255 -13.14 -10.52 -13.80
N ALA A 256 -14.46 -10.35 -13.61
CA ALA A 256 -15.46 -11.07 -14.40
C ALA A 256 -15.36 -10.72 -15.90
N ALA A 257 -15.16 -9.44 -16.20
CA ALA A 257 -15.12 -8.95 -17.57
C ALA A 257 -13.88 -9.44 -18.32
N ILE A 258 -12.69 -9.38 -17.69
CA ILE A 258 -11.43 -9.72 -18.36
C ILE A 258 -11.39 -11.20 -18.75
N ASN A 259 -11.76 -12.11 -17.85
CA ASN A 259 -11.79 -13.55 -18.16
C ASN A 259 -12.80 -13.90 -19.26
N ARG A 260 -13.92 -13.16 -19.34
CA ARG A 260 -14.97 -13.36 -20.34
C ARG A 260 -14.59 -12.86 -21.74
N GLN A 261 -13.70 -11.88 -21.81
CA GLN A 261 -13.36 -11.19 -23.05
C GLN A 261 -11.95 -11.53 -23.57
N VAL A 262 -11.03 -11.95 -22.70
CA VAL A 262 -9.65 -12.31 -23.05
C VAL A 262 -9.44 -13.80 -22.89
N GLU A 263 -9.07 -14.47 -23.97
CA GLU A 263 -8.67 -15.87 -23.94
C GLU A 263 -7.32 -16.04 -23.25
N ASN A 264 -7.24 -16.98 -22.29
CA ASN A 264 -6.02 -17.23 -21.55
C ASN A 264 -5.05 -18.10 -22.37
N VAL A 265 -4.54 -17.54 -23.47
CA VAL A 265 -3.64 -18.23 -24.39
C VAL A 265 -2.29 -18.49 -23.71
N MET A 266 -1.73 -19.69 -23.92
CA MET A 266 -0.39 -20.05 -23.45
C MET A 266 0.66 -19.29 -24.28
N LEU A 267 1.45 -18.45 -23.60
CA LEU A 267 2.51 -17.66 -24.23
C LEU A 267 3.87 -18.36 -24.18
N ASP A 268 4.15 -19.06 -23.08
CA ASP A 268 5.38 -19.84 -22.90
C ASP A 268 5.06 -21.23 -22.34
N ALA A 269 5.24 -22.24 -23.19
CA ALA A 269 5.02 -23.64 -22.84
C ALA A 269 6.05 -24.18 -21.82
N ALA A 270 7.26 -23.64 -21.79
CA ALA A 270 8.33 -24.13 -20.93
C ALA A 270 8.12 -23.72 -19.47
N ASN A 271 7.61 -22.51 -19.25
CA ASN A 271 7.38 -21.95 -17.91
C ASN A 271 5.89 -21.89 -17.52
N ASN A 272 5.00 -22.43 -18.36
CA ASN A 272 3.55 -22.46 -18.14
C ASN A 272 2.91 -21.06 -17.97
N VAL A 273 3.42 -20.08 -18.72
CA VAL A 273 2.95 -18.68 -18.64
C VAL A 273 1.82 -18.45 -19.64
N HIS A 274 0.71 -17.90 -19.16
CA HIS A 274 -0.44 -17.55 -19.98
C HIS A 274 -0.61 -16.02 -20.09
N LEU A 275 -1.42 -15.57 -21.05
CA LEU A 275 -1.61 -14.14 -21.31
C LEU A 275 -2.11 -13.39 -20.07
N LEU A 276 -3.05 -13.95 -19.30
CA LEU A 276 -3.59 -13.33 -18.10
C LEU A 276 -2.58 -13.23 -16.94
N ASP A 277 -1.49 -14.00 -16.99
CA ASP A 277 -0.40 -13.90 -16.03
C ASP A 277 0.51 -12.69 -16.32
N THR A 278 0.34 -12.06 -17.48
CA THR A 278 1.19 -10.95 -17.93
C THR A 278 0.47 -9.59 -17.87
N PRO A 279 1.23 -8.49 -17.74
CA PRO A 279 0.68 -7.15 -17.84
C PRO A 279 -0.03 -6.85 -19.17
N MET A 280 0.28 -7.61 -20.23
CA MET A 280 -0.26 -7.38 -21.58
C MET A 280 -1.72 -7.81 -21.74
N ALA A 281 -2.26 -8.60 -20.80
CA ALA A 281 -3.69 -8.89 -20.76
C ALA A 281 -4.55 -7.63 -20.57
N ILE A 282 -4.05 -6.64 -19.84
CA ILE A 282 -4.79 -5.41 -19.53
C ILE A 282 -5.08 -4.59 -20.80
N PRO A 283 -4.10 -4.23 -21.65
CA PRO A 283 -4.39 -3.57 -22.92
C PRO A 283 -5.14 -4.44 -23.92
N ALA A 284 -4.88 -5.75 -23.97
CA ALA A 284 -5.63 -6.67 -24.84
C ALA A 284 -7.13 -6.69 -24.50
N PHE A 285 -7.46 -6.67 -23.21
CA PHE A 285 -8.84 -6.52 -22.74
C PHE A 285 -9.46 -5.20 -23.22
N ALA A 286 -8.74 -4.09 -23.05
CA ALA A 286 -9.24 -2.77 -23.45
C ALA A 286 -9.50 -2.67 -24.96
N GLU A 287 -8.56 -3.20 -25.76
CA GLU A 287 -8.70 -3.30 -27.21
C GLU A 287 -9.91 -4.16 -27.58
N ARG A 288 -10.14 -5.26 -26.85
CA ARG A 288 -11.27 -6.14 -27.15
C ARG A 288 -12.63 -5.50 -26.90
N VAL A 289 -12.74 -4.67 -25.87
CA VAL A 289 -14.00 -4.04 -25.44
C VAL A 289 -14.34 -2.80 -26.28
N MET A 290 -13.37 -1.93 -26.57
CA MET A 290 -13.62 -0.66 -27.28
C MET A 290 -12.69 -0.40 -28.48
N GLY A 291 -12.01 -1.43 -28.98
CA GLY A 291 -11.02 -1.29 -30.05
C GLY A 291 -9.81 -0.48 -29.61
N HIS A 292 -9.08 0.06 -30.59
CA HIS A 292 -7.87 0.85 -30.36
C HIS A 292 -8.12 2.05 -29.43
N ALA A 293 -9.29 2.69 -29.52
CA ALA A 293 -9.67 3.78 -28.62
C ALA A 293 -9.69 3.33 -27.14
N GLY A 294 -10.11 2.09 -26.89
CA GLY A 294 -10.08 1.48 -25.56
C GLY A 294 -8.67 1.27 -25.04
N GLN A 295 -7.80 0.70 -25.86
CA GLN A 295 -6.38 0.52 -25.53
C GLN A 295 -5.71 1.86 -25.20
N TYR A 296 -5.91 2.90 -26.02
CA TYR A 296 -5.37 4.22 -25.76
C TYR A 296 -5.86 4.80 -24.43
N TRP A 297 -7.18 4.74 -24.18
CA TRP A 297 -7.77 5.22 -22.92
C TRP A 297 -7.16 4.48 -21.73
N LEU A 298 -7.22 3.15 -21.70
CA LEU A 298 -6.73 2.39 -20.56
C LEU A 298 -5.22 2.54 -20.38
N GLY A 299 -4.45 2.58 -21.47
CA GLY A 299 -3.00 2.82 -21.44
C GLY A 299 -2.62 4.17 -20.84
N VAL A 300 -3.33 5.26 -21.21
CA VAL A 300 -3.14 6.57 -20.57
C VAL A 300 -3.52 6.52 -19.10
N GLY A 301 -4.62 5.82 -18.77
CA GLY A 301 -5.03 5.61 -17.39
C GLY A 301 -3.92 4.94 -16.55
N LEU A 302 -3.38 3.82 -17.02
CA LEU A 302 -2.34 3.06 -16.32
C LEU A 302 -1.04 3.85 -16.17
N LEU A 303 -0.65 4.62 -17.19
CA LEU A 303 0.48 5.55 -17.10
C LEU A 303 0.26 6.58 -15.98
N LEU A 304 -0.93 7.19 -15.94
CA LEU A 304 -1.27 8.19 -14.92
C LEU A 304 -1.37 7.56 -13.52
N ALA A 305 -1.87 6.33 -13.40
CA ALA A 305 -1.88 5.60 -12.14
C ALA A 305 -0.45 5.31 -11.65
N GLY A 306 0.44 4.83 -12.53
CA GLY A 306 1.84 4.64 -12.19
C GLY A 306 2.54 5.93 -11.75
N CYS A 307 2.33 7.03 -12.48
CA CYS A 307 2.77 8.37 -12.06
C CYS A 307 2.25 8.74 -10.66
N ALA A 308 0.97 8.52 -10.39
CA ALA A 308 0.33 8.84 -9.12
C ALA A 308 0.96 8.05 -7.98
N THR A 309 1.07 6.73 -8.13
CA THR A 309 1.62 5.84 -7.10
C THR A 309 3.08 6.15 -6.82
N ILE A 310 3.90 6.32 -7.87
CA ILE A 310 5.33 6.69 -7.73
C ILE A 310 5.45 8.02 -7.00
N ASN A 311 4.68 9.03 -7.40
CA ASN A 311 4.70 10.33 -6.72
C ASN A 311 4.29 10.21 -5.24
N THR A 312 3.27 9.42 -4.93
CA THR A 312 2.81 9.18 -3.57
C THR A 312 3.88 8.50 -2.73
N LEU A 313 4.58 7.50 -3.26
CA LEU A 313 5.70 6.85 -2.59
C LEU A 313 6.86 7.82 -2.35
N MET A 314 7.21 8.65 -3.34
CA MET A 314 8.29 9.65 -3.22
C MET A 314 7.96 10.78 -2.25
N ALA A 315 6.67 11.07 -2.01
CA ALA A 315 6.26 12.06 -1.02
C ALA A 315 6.14 11.47 0.40
N ALA A 316 5.54 10.28 0.53
CA ALA A 316 5.20 9.69 1.82
C ALA A 316 6.41 9.05 2.52
N VAL A 317 7.14 8.17 1.82
CA VAL A 317 8.22 7.37 2.42
C VAL A 317 9.32 8.25 3.02
N PRO A 318 9.85 9.28 2.32
CA PRO A 318 10.89 10.14 2.88
C PRO A 318 10.43 10.94 4.11
N ARG A 319 9.17 11.37 4.17
CA ARG A 319 8.61 12.09 5.33
C ARG A 319 8.47 11.16 6.54
N ILE A 320 8.09 9.91 6.33
CA ILE A 320 8.01 8.91 7.40
C ILE A 320 9.42 8.61 7.93
N ILE A 321 10.40 8.39 7.03
CA ILE A 321 11.81 8.19 7.41
C ILE A 321 12.33 9.39 8.20
N TYR A 322 12.04 10.61 7.73
CA TYR A 322 12.39 11.85 8.43
C TYR A 322 11.75 11.93 9.82
N GLY A 323 10.46 11.63 9.96
CA GLY A 323 9.75 11.61 11.24
C GLY A 323 10.34 10.59 12.22
N MET A 324 10.62 9.37 11.75
CA MET A 324 11.29 8.34 12.54
C MET A 324 12.70 8.78 12.97
N ALA A 325 13.44 9.49 12.11
CA ALA A 325 14.76 10.02 12.45
C ALA A 325 14.66 11.13 13.52
N LEU A 326 13.64 11.99 13.47
CA LEU A 326 13.39 13.01 14.50
C LEU A 326 13.10 12.38 15.87
N ASP A 327 12.33 11.28 15.91
CA ASP A 327 12.08 10.53 17.14
C ASP A 327 13.28 9.68 17.60
N GLY A 328 14.38 9.74 16.85
CA GLY A 328 15.64 9.06 17.13
C GLY A 328 15.60 7.57 16.81
N ALA A 329 14.60 7.06 16.10
CA ALA A 329 14.50 5.68 15.65
C ALA A 329 15.42 5.37 14.46
N LEU A 330 15.84 6.39 13.72
CA LEU A 330 16.78 6.32 12.62
C LEU A 330 17.96 7.28 12.84
N PRO A 331 19.08 7.12 12.09
CA PRO A 331 20.23 8.00 12.19
C PRO A 331 19.91 9.48 11.96
N ARG A 332 20.57 10.36 12.72
CA ARG A 332 20.31 11.81 12.70
C ARG A 332 20.53 12.49 11.35
N PHE A 333 21.39 11.95 10.48
CA PHE A 333 21.61 12.58 9.17
C PHE A 333 20.34 12.60 8.30
N LEU A 334 19.37 11.71 8.56
CA LEU A 334 18.09 11.67 7.88
C LEU A 334 17.14 12.81 8.31
N THR A 335 17.46 13.54 9.38
CA THR A 335 16.70 14.73 9.79
C THR A 335 17.15 15.99 9.06
N TRP A 336 18.08 15.89 8.11
CA TRP A 336 18.55 17.06 7.37
C TRP A 336 17.54 17.48 6.30
N LEU A 337 17.17 18.76 6.31
CA LEU A 337 16.27 19.38 5.34
C LEU A 337 17.03 20.33 4.42
N HIS A 338 16.60 20.41 3.16
CA HIS A 338 17.15 21.36 2.21
C HIS A 338 16.86 22.81 2.65
N PRO A 339 17.85 23.73 2.67
CA PRO A 339 17.67 25.09 3.21
C PRO A 339 16.56 25.91 2.53
N ARG A 340 16.38 25.73 1.22
CA ARG A 340 15.42 26.50 0.41
C ARG A 340 14.04 25.84 0.30
N PHE A 341 14.02 24.52 0.14
CA PHE A 341 12.79 23.77 -0.17
C PHE A 341 12.19 23.09 1.06
N LYS A 342 12.94 23.02 2.17
CA LYS A 342 12.53 22.40 3.44
C LYS A 342 12.08 20.94 3.28
N THR A 343 12.64 20.26 2.28
CA THR A 343 12.38 18.85 1.94
C THR A 343 13.51 17.95 2.45
N PRO A 344 13.23 16.70 2.88
CA PRO A 344 14.25 15.77 3.38
C PRO A 344 14.99 15.10 2.22
N VAL A 345 15.85 15.86 1.53
CA VAL A 345 16.49 15.43 0.27
C VAL A 345 17.29 14.13 0.40
N ILE A 346 17.94 13.88 1.54
CA ILE A 346 18.68 12.61 1.76
C ILE A 346 17.70 11.43 1.82
N ALA A 347 16.59 11.57 2.54
CA ALA A 347 15.57 10.52 2.60
C ALA A 347 14.89 10.31 1.23
N ILE A 348 14.71 11.38 0.45
CA ILE A 348 14.20 11.31 -0.93
C ILE A 348 15.20 10.56 -1.82
N ALA A 349 16.50 10.87 -1.73
CA ALA A 349 17.52 10.18 -2.49
C ALA A 349 17.56 8.68 -2.18
N ILE A 350 17.40 8.28 -0.90
CA ILE A 350 17.27 6.87 -0.51
C ILE A 350 15.98 6.27 -1.09
N GLY A 351 14.86 7.01 -1.01
CA GLY A 351 13.57 6.61 -1.58
C GLY A 351 13.63 6.37 -3.09
N VAL A 352 14.41 7.16 -3.83
CA VAL A 352 14.65 6.96 -5.27
C VAL A 352 15.61 5.79 -5.51
N ALA A 353 16.71 5.73 -4.77
CA ALA A 353 17.77 4.75 -4.99
C ALA A 353 17.29 3.31 -4.79
N ILE A 354 16.47 3.06 -3.77
CA ILE A 354 15.98 1.72 -3.42
C ILE A 354 15.31 1.01 -4.62
N PRO A 355 14.18 1.51 -5.16
CA PRO A 355 13.48 0.83 -6.25
C PRO A 355 14.29 0.85 -7.55
N CYS A 356 15.08 1.89 -7.81
CA CYS A 356 15.90 1.97 -9.02
C CYS A 356 17.03 0.93 -9.03
N LEU A 357 17.78 0.81 -7.92
CA LEU A 357 18.86 -0.16 -7.80
C LEU A 357 18.32 -1.60 -7.76
N HIS A 358 17.18 -1.81 -7.11
CA HIS A 358 16.56 -3.13 -7.06
C HIS A 358 16.00 -3.54 -8.43
N ALA A 359 15.32 -2.63 -9.16
CA ALA A 359 14.88 -2.88 -10.53
C ALA A 359 16.06 -3.19 -11.46
N TRP A 360 17.18 -2.46 -11.30
CA TRP A 360 18.42 -2.73 -12.04
C TRP A 360 19.03 -4.09 -11.70
N TYR A 361 19.09 -4.47 -10.42
CA TYR A 361 19.57 -5.78 -10.00
C TYR A 361 18.74 -6.93 -10.59
N LEU A 362 17.43 -6.74 -10.70
CA LEU A 362 16.52 -7.70 -11.33
C LEU A 362 16.51 -7.63 -12.86
N ASN A 363 17.27 -6.71 -13.45
CA ASN A 363 17.27 -6.41 -14.88
C ASN A 363 15.85 -6.19 -15.44
N GLY A 364 14.95 -5.63 -14.64
CA GLY A 364 13.56 -5.40 -15.00
C GLY A 364 12.72 -6.65 -15.29
N ASN A 365 13.10 -7.81 -14.76
CA ASN A 365 12.37 -9.05 -15.01
C ASN A 365 10.90 -8.95 -14.55
N ILE A 366 9.98 -9.06 -15.51
CA ILE A 366 8.53 -8.95 -15.32
C ILE A 366 7.99 -10.10 -14.48
N ASP A 367 8.56 -11.30 -14.60
CA ASP A 367 8.13 -12.50 -13.85
C ASP A 367 8.37 -12.34 -12.35
N ARG A 368 9.27 -11.43 -11.95
CA ARG A 368 9.55 -11.10 -10.55
C ARG A 368 8.56 -10.12 -9.94
N ILE A 369 7.68 -9.49 -10.73
CA ILE A 369 6.72 -8.50 -10.22
C ILE A 369 5.75 -9.13 -9.22
N VAL A 370 5.13 -10.28 -9.53
CA VAL A 370 4.18 -10.93 -8.62
C VAL A 370 4.86 -11.42 -7.34
N PRO A 371 6.03 -12.11 -7.37
CA PRO A 371 6.78 -12.43 -6.15
C PRO A 371 7.12 -11.22 -5.28
N LEU A 372 7.51 -10.09 -5.88
CA LEU A 372 7.76 -8.84 -5.15
C LEU A 372 6.48 -8.32 -4.48
N ILE A 373 5.37 -8.30 -5.20
CA ILE A 373 4.06 -7.91 -4.66
C ILE A 373 3.70 -8.76 -3.44
N LEU A 374 3.82 -10.09 -3.55
CA LEU A 374 3.52 -11.01 -2.45
C LEU A 374 4.47 -10.82 -1.26
N ALA A 375 5.76 -10.52 -1.50
CA ALA A 375 6.71 -10.20 -0.43
C ALA A 375 6.34 -8.90 0.29
N ALA A 376 5.81 -7.91 -0.43
CA ALA A 376 5.26 -6.69 0.16
C ALA A 376 4.00 -6.96 1.01
N VAL A 377 3.11 -7.86 0.56
CA VAL A 377 1.94 -8.30 1.35
C VAL A 377 2.39 -8.91 2.68
N CYS A 378 3.42 -9.76 2.68
CA CYS A 378 3.97 -10.32 3.91
C CYS A 378 4.49 -9.23 4.86
N ALA A 379 5.19 -8.22 4.33
CA ALA A 379 5.72 -7.11 5.12
C ALA A 379 4.61 -6.26 5.75
N TRP A 380 3.59 -5.90 4.97
CA TRP A 380 2.39 -5.22 5.48
C TRP A 380 1.63 -6.08 6.48
N GLY A 381 1.48 -7.37 6.21
CA GLY A 381 0.81 -8.32 7.11
C GLY A 381 1.47 -8.35 8.49
N VAL A 382 2.80 -8.39 8.57
CA VAL A 382 3.52 -8.30 9.86
C VAL A 382 3.25 -6.97 10.56
N ALA A 383 3.31 -5.85 9.85
CA ALA A 383 3.02 -4.55 10.44
C ALA A 383 1.59 -4.48 10.98
N TYR A 384 0.61 -5.00 10.25
CA TYR A 384 -0.79 -5.06 10.65
C TYR A 384 -1.01 -5.94 11.89
N LEU A 385 -0.35 -7.09 11.95
CA LEU A 385 -0.37 -7.96 13.14
C LEU A 385 0.19 -7.24 14.37
N LEU A 386 1.29 -6.49 14.21
CA LEU A 386 1.87 -5.69 15.30
C LEU A 386 0.95 -4.55 15.74
N VAL A 387 0.29 -3.85 14.81
CA VAL A 387 -0.70 -2.81 15.14
C VAL A 387 -1.89 -3.44 15.89
N THR A 388 -2.42 -4.56 15.40
CA THR A 388 -3.53 -5.28 16.04
C THR A 388 -3.17 -5.73 17.45
N LEU A 389 -1.99 -6.32 17.63
CA LEU A 389 -1.50 -6.71 18.94
C LEU A 389 -1.32 -5.50 19.87
N SER A 390 -0.79 -4.38 19.35
CA SER A 390 -0.64 -3.15 20.11
C SER A 390 -1.98 -2.60 20.62
N VAL A 391 -3.00 -2.53 19.76
CA VAL A 391 -4.35 -2.05 20.14
C VAL A 391 -4.98 -2.98 21.19
N VAL A 392 -4.87 -4.30 21.02
CA VAL A 392 -5.36 -5.28 22.00
C VAL A 392 -4.65 -5.10 23.36
N LEU A 393 -3.33 -4.96 23.36
CA LEU A 393 -2.55 -4.74 24.59
C LEU A 393 -2.90 -3.41 25.27
N LEU A 394 -3.10 -2.33 24.52
CA LEU A 394 -3.55 -1.05 25.05
C LEU A 394 -4.94 -1.15 25.67
N ARG A 395 -5.84 -1.98 25.11
CA ARG A 395 -7.17 -2.21 25.65
C ARG A 395 -7.16 -2.96 26.98
N ILE A 396 -6.23 -3.89 27.14
CA ILE A 396 -6.06 -4.66 28.39
C ILE A 396 -5.33 -3.83 29.45
N ARG A 397 -4.23 -3.16 29.09
CA ARG A 397 -3.36 -2.45 30.05
C ARG A 397 -3.84 -1.04 30.42
N ARG A 398 -4.50 -0.35 29.49
CA ARG A 398 -4.97 1.04 29.64
C ARG A 398 -6.44 1.18 29.23
N PRO A 399 -7.38 0.59 30.01
CA PRO A 399 -8.81 0.72 29.76
C PRO A 399 -9.31 2.16 30.00
N ASP A 400 -8.56 2.96 30.75
CA ASP A 400 -8.83 4.36 31.11
C ASP A 400 -8.78 5.35 29.94
N LEU A 401 -8.10 4.99 28.84
CA LEU A 401 -7.92 5.90 27.72
C LEU A 401 -9.24 6.21 26.97
N PRO A 402 -9.47 7.48 26.57
CA PRO A 402 -10.65 7.88 25.83
C PRO A 402 -10.62 7.36 24.39
N ARG A 403 -11.47 6.38 24.08
CA ARG A 403 -11.60 5.80 22.73
C ARG A 403 -12.77 6.43 21.99
N ALA A 404 -12.48 7.34 21.06
CA ALA A 404 -13.49 8.01 20.25
C ALA A 404 -14.16 7.08 19.23
N TYR A 405 -13.41 6.11 18.71
CA TYR A 405 -13.93 4.96 17.99
C TYR A 405 -13.60 3.69 18.78
N ARG A 406 -14.54 2.74 18.83
CA ARG A 406 -14.35 1.42 19.43
C ARG A 406 -14.66 0.37 18.38
N SER A 407 -13.75 -0.57 18.16
CA SER A 407 -13.99 -1.68 17.24
C SER A 407 -15.27 -2.41 17.65
N PRO A 408 -16.25 -2.57 16.73
CA PRO A 408 -17.44 -3.39 16.96
C PRO A 408 -17.05 -4.83 17.29
N TRP A 409 -17.85 -5.50 18.13
CA TRP A 409 -17.68 -6.93 18.51
C TRP A 409 -16.26 -7.34 18.95
N PHE A 410 -15.48 -6.41 19.51
CA PHE A 410 -14.13 -6.71 19.99
C PHE A 410 -14.12 -7.93 20.93
N PRO A 411 -13.18 -8.88 20.78
CA PRO A 411 -12.01 -8.88 19.88
C PRO A 411 -12.22 -9.64 18.55
N LEU A 412 -13.46 -9.92 18.14
CA LEU A 412 -13.73 -10.78 16.99
C LEU A 412 -13.08 -10.27 15.68
N PRO A 413 -13.19 -8.98 15.30
CA PRO A 413 -12.51 -8.48 14.09
C PRO A 413 -10.98 -8.61 14.15
N GLN A 414 -10.38 -8.40 15.33
CA GLN A 414 -8.94 -8.52 15.55
C GLN A 414 -8.47 -9.96 15.38
N ILE A 415 -9.26 -10.94 15.83
CA ILE A 415 -8.96 -12.36 15.65
C ILE A 415 -9.10 -12.76 14.18
N ILE A 416 -10.20 -12.38 13.52
CA ILE A 416 -10.45 -12.72 12.11
C ILE A 416 -9.34 -12.18 11.21
N SER A 417 -9.00 -10.90 11.36
CA SER A 417 -7.90 -10.27 10.61
C SER A 417 -6.56 -10.95 10.92
N SER A 418 -6.21 -11.15 12.19
CA SER A 418 -4.90 -11.71 12.55
C SER A 418 -4.72 -13.15 12.08
N VAL A 419 -5.72 -14.01 12.31
CA VAL A 419 -5.66 -15.42 11.87
C VAL A 419 -5.61 -15.49 10.35
N GLY A 420 -6.43 -14.69 9.65
CA GLY A 420 -6.43 -14.64 8.20
C GLY A 420 -5.08 -14.19 7.63
N ILE A 421 -4.48 -13.11 8.18
CA ILE A 421 -3.16 -12.62 7.75
C ILE A 421 -2.09 -13.70 7.97
N ILE A 422 -2.11 -14.41 9.10
CA ILE A 422 -1.14 -15.49 9.37
C ILE A 422 -1.30 -16.63 8.36
N ILE A 423 -2.53 -17.08 8.09
CA ILE A 423 -2.80 -18.14 7.11
C ILE A 423 -2.34 -17.71 5.71
N ALA A 424 -2.61 -16.46 5.33
CA ALA A 424 -2.20 -15.89 4.05
C ALA A 424 -0.68 -15.81 3.90
N ILE A 425 0.06 -15.41 4.96
CA ILE A 425 1.54 -15.38 4.93
C ILE A 425 2.11 -16.79 4.80
N ILE A 426 1.56 -17.77 5.51
CA ILE A 426 2.04 -19.16 5.48
C ILE A 426 1.84 -19.79 4.09
N ASN A 427 0.72 -19.47 3.43
CA ASN A 427 0.36 -20.06 2.14
C ASN A 427 0.53 -19.09 0.97
N ILE A 428 1.33 -18.02 1.10
CA ILE A 428 1.28 -16.81 0.25
C ILE A 428 1.32 -17.05 -1.26
N THR A 429 1.93 -18.14 -1.72
CA THR A 429 2.10 -18.42 -3.15
C THR A 429 0.90 -19.15 -3.75
N PRO A 430 0.32 -18.62 -4.84
CA PRO A 430 -0.61 -19.36 -5.69
C PRO A 430 0.00 -20.66 -6.24
N PRO A 431 -0.83 -21.63 -6.67
CA PRO A 431 -0.35 -22.84 -7.32
C PRO A 431 0.57 -22.52 -8.51
N GLY A 432 1.74 -23.16 -8.57
CA GLY A 432 2.72 -22.97 -9.66
C GLY A 432 3.89 -22.02 -9.33
N MET A 433 3.85 -21.31 -8.21
CA MET A 433 4.95 -20.43 -7.76
C MET A 433 5.71 -21.04 -6.57
N ASP A 434 7.03 -20.93 -6.56
CA ASP A 434 7.86 -21.37 -5.42
C ASP A 434 7.80 -20.36 -4.26
N SER A 435 7.28 -20.80 -3.11
CA SER A 435 7.18 -20.00 -1.89
C SER A 435 8.52 -19.43 -1.42
N ARG A 436 9.64 -20.04 -1.79
CA ARG A 436 10.97 -19.56 -1.43
C ARG A 436 11.29 -18.21 -2.06
N GLU A 437 10.79 -17.95 -3.26
CA GLU A 437 11.04 -16.69 -3.96
C GLU A 437 10.40 -15.48 -3.25
N VAL A 438 9.37 -15.73 -2.45
CA VAL A 438 8.66 -14.71 -1.66
C VAL A 438 9.18 -14.69 -0.23
N LEU A 439 9.18 -15.85 0.45
CA LEU A 439 9.42 -15.94 1.89
C LEU A 439 10.89 -15.74 2.26
N VAL A 440 11.86 -16.13 1.40
CA VAL A 440 13.28 -15.95 1.71
C VAL A 440 13.69 -14.48 1.68
N PRO A 441 13.42 -13.70 0.61
CA PRO A 441 13.76 -12.28 0.60
C PRO A 441 13.02 -11.50 1.70
N PHE A 442 11.73 -11.79 1.90
CA PHE A 442 10.95 -11.20 2.98
C PHE A 442 11.53 -11.53 4.36
N GLY A 443 11.83 -12.80 4.63
CA GLY A 443 12.36 -13.26 5.91
C GLY A 443 13.73 -12.67 6.24
N ILE A 444 14.60 -12.55 5.24
CA ILE A 444 15.90 -11.87 5.38
C ILE A 444 15.69 -10.40 5.76
N MET A 445 14.82 -9.68 5.04
CA MET A 445 14.56 -8.26 5.30
C MET A 445 13.89 -8.04 6.67
N LEU A 446 12.96 -8.90 7.06
CA LEU A 446 12.36 -8.88 8.41
C LEU A 446 13.42 -9.14 9.49
N GLY A 447 14.30 -10.12 9.28
CA GLY A 447 15.40 -10.42 10.19
C GLY A 447 16.38 -9.25 10.33
N LEU A 448 16.76 -8.63 9.22
CA LEU A 448 17.65 -7.46 9.20
C LEU A 448 17.02 -6.25 9.90
N THR A 449 15.75 -5.96 9.65
CA THR A 449 15.05 -4.84 10.29
C THR A 449 14.83 -5.07 11.77
N ALA A 450 14.50 -6.30 12.20
CA ALA A 450 14.43 -6.65 13.60
C ALA A 450 15.82 -6.56 14.27
N ALA A 451 16.88 -7.08 13.65
CA ALA A 451 18.24 -6.97 14.16
C ALA A 451 18.68 -5.51 14.30
N TYR A 452 18.41 -4.69 13.28
CA TYR A 452 18.62 -3.24 13.33
C TYR A 452 17.84 -2.59 14.47
N ALA A 453 16.54 -2.87 14.59
CA ALA A 453 15.70 -2.30 15.64
C ALA A 453 16.22 -2.65 17.03
N LEU A 454 16.66 -3.89 17.25
CA LEU A 454 17.22 -4.34 18.52
C LEU A 454 18.57 -3.67 18.81
N PHE A 455 19.49 -3.69 17.84
CA PHE A 455 20.78 -3.04 17.96
C PHE A 455 20.64 -1.54 18.23
N TRP A 456 19.77 -0.86 17.47
CA TRP A 456 19.55 0.58 17.59
C TRP A 456 18.94 0.95 18.95
N THR A 457 17.95 0.21 19.42
CA THR A 457 17.31 0.50 20.71
C THR A 457 18.23 0.21 21.90
N VAL A 458 18.99 -0.88 21.86
CA VAL A 458 19.87 -1.30 22.96
C VAL A 458 21.19 -0.54 22.96
N CYS A 459 21.90 -0.48 21.83
CA CYS A 459 23.24 0.07 21.77
C CYS A 459 23.26 1.59 21.57
N VAL A 460 22.37 2.12 20.73
CA VAL A 460 22.37 3.55 20.35
C VAL A 460 21.47 4.36 21.27
N GLN A 461 20.19 4.00 21.38
CA GLN A 461 19.26 4.73 22.25
C GLN A 461 19.46 4.43 23.73
N ARG A 462 20.04 3.27 24.07
CA ARG A 462 20.26 2.81 25.47
C ARG A 462 18.98 2.84 26.31
N VAL A 463 17.86 2.47 25.69
CA VAL A 463 16.54 2.37 26.34
C VAL A 463 16.06 0.93 26.35
N ASN A 464 15.11 0.60 27.24
CA ASN A 464 14.50 -0.72 27.21
C ASN A 464 13.67 -0.88 25.92
N PRO A 465 14.00 -1.83 25.03
CA PRO A 465 13.35 -2.00 23.73
C PRO A 465 11.85 -2.30 23.82
N PHE A 466 11.42 -2.97 24.90
CA PHE A 466 10.07 -3.51 25.06
C PHE A 466 9.20 -2.69 26.01
N ARG A 467 9.73 -1.57 26.55
CA ARG A 467 8.94 -0.69 27.41
C ARG A 467 8.01 0.16 26.55
N PRO A 468 6.67 0.06 26.72
CA PRO A 468 5.74 0.87 25.96
C PRO A 468 5.88 2.36 26.26
N VAL A 469 5.70 3.18 25.24
CA VAL A 469 5.73 4.64 25.34
C VAL A 469 4.38 5.15 25.89
N PRO A 470 4.35 6.13 26.81
CA PRO A 470 3.09 6.69 27.30
C PRO A 470 2.28 7.36 26.18
N VAL A 471 1.02 6.96 26.01
CA VAL A 471 0.11 7.49 24.99
C VAL A 471 -0.08 9.00 25.13
N GLU A 472 -0.24 9.48 26.36
CA GLU A 472 -0.47 10.89 26.64
C GLU A 472 0.71 11.75 26.18
N ALA A 473 1.94 11.29 26.41
CA ALA A 473 3.14 12.02 26.02
C ALA A 473 3.28 12.14 24.50
N VAL A 474 2.91 11.08 23.76
CA VAL A 474 2.93 11.06 22.29
C VAL A 474 1.84 11.98 21.73
N VAL A 475 0.62 11.86 22.23
CA VAL A 475 -0.53 12.65 21.76
C VAL A 475 -0.39 14.12 22.11
N GLU A 476 0.06 14.47 23.32
CA GLU A 476 0.27 15.87 23.71
C GLU A 476 1.37 16.54 22.90
N ARG A 477 2.45 15.82 22.59
CA ARG A 477 3.50 16.31 21.68
C ARG A 477 2.94 16.58 20.28
N ALA A 478 2.14 15.65 19.74
CA ALA A 478 1.55 15.81 18.42
C ALA A 478 0.56 16.98 18.35
N ILE A 479 -0.33 17.12 19.33
CA ILE A 479 -1.25 18.25 19.44
C ILE A 479 -0.48 19.57 19.53
N GLY A 480 0.55 19.62 20.38
CA GLY A 480 1.38 20.82 20.53
C GLY A 480 2.11 21.21 19.26
N ASN A 481 2.65 20.25 18.51
CA ASN A 481 3.27 20.50 17.21
C ASN A 481 2.24 21.02 16.20
N TYR A 482 1.06 20.43 16.12
CA TYR A 482 0.01 20.87 15.21
C TYR A 482 -0.49 22.30 15.52
N GLU A 483 -0.67 22.64 16.80
CA GLU A 483 -1.08 23.99 17.23
C GLU A 483 -0.05 25.05 16.83
N LYS A 484 1.25 24.79 17.07
CA LYS A 484 2.33 25.70 16.66
C LYS A 484 2.41 25.86 15.13
N GLN A 485 2.09 24.82 14.37
CA GLN A 485 2.09 24.87 12.90
C GLN A 485 1.01 25.84 12.40
N ASN A 486 -0.19 25.74 12.96
CA ASN A 486 -1.33 26.58 12.57
C ASN A 486 -1.20 28.03 13.04
N GLN A 487 -0.48 28.28 14.13
CA GLN A 487 -0.22 29.64 14.61
C GLN A 487 0.90 30.35 13.84
N GLY A 488 1.57 29.67 12.90
CA GLY A 488 2.76 30.20 12.21
C GLY A 488 3.97 30.39 13.13
N GLU A 489 3.86 29.96 14.40
CA GLU A 489 4.92 29.99 15.41
C GLU A 489 5.94 28.87 15.21
N MET A 490 5.57 27.83 14.47
CA MET A 490 6.54 27.06 13.70
C MET A 490 6.76 27.75 12.36
N THR A 491 7.86 28.50 12.26
CA THR A 491 8.74 28.37 11.10
C THR A 491 9.00 26.86 10.86
N PRO A 492 9.30 26.39 9.62
CA PRO A 492 9.66 24.98 9.39
C PRO A 492 11.03 24.67 10.06
N ASP A 493 10.97 24.60 11.39
CA ASP A 493 12.02 24.84 12.39
C ASP A 493 11.90 23.84 13.55
N ALA A 494 11.71 22.57 13.22
CA ALA A 494 12.52 21.58 13.93
C ALA A 494 13.98 21.71 13.44
N LEU A 495 14.68 22.76 13.93
CA LEU A 495 16.12 22.79 14.26
C LEU A 495 17.15 23.17 13.16
N ARG A 496 17.47 24.48 13.05
CA ARG A 496 18.85 24.95 13.30
C ARG A 496 18.93 25.25 14.80
N PRO A 497 19.90 24.70 15.57
CA PRO A 497 21.31 24.99 15.33
C PRO A 497 22.23 23.77 15.49
N LEU A 498 23.06 23.52 14.49
CA LEU A 498 24.39 22.95 14.68
C LEU A 498 25.34 23.86 13.90
N ILE A 499 25.70 24.99 14.53
CA ILE A 499 27.12 25.36 14.64
C ILE A 499 27.69 24.46 15.73
#